data_AF-A0A1A8NAC3-F1
#
_entry.id   AF-A0A1A8NAC3-F1
#
_cell.length_a   1.000
_cell.length_b   1.000
_cell.length_c   1.000
_cell.angle_alpha   90.00
_cell.angle_beta   90.00
_cell.angle_gamma   90.00
#
_symmetry.space_group_name_H-M   'P 1'
#
loop_
_entity.id
_entity.type
_entity.pdbx_description
1 polymer ?
#
loop_
_entity_poly.entity_id
_entity_poly.type
_entity_poly.pdbx_seq_one_letter_code
_entity_poly.pdbx_strand_id
1 'polypeptide(L)'
;GNGSKKEGSHGTKSSSTSKHRKGEDKGRTRDGKADEKVSNNQLAVPPLSMEGSKSQRAKLAFEDRVCSADHYLQEAKKLKHNADTLLDRFVKAVCYLDAVVSFIECGNALEKSAQEAKSPFPMYAETVELIKYTMKLKSYMAPDATSADKRLAVLCLRCQSLLYLRLFKLRKDSALKYSKTLTEHLKNSLSNTQAPSPGMGNKAAGMPSPVSPKLSPGTAGGYSTVSNTSSSVTIPQRIHQMAASYVQVTSNFLYATEIWDQAEQLSKEQKDFFMELDKAMGPLIFNTSSMTELVRYTRQGLHWLRLDSDLIP
;
A
#
# COMPACT_ATOMS: atom_id res chain seq x y z
N GLY A 1 51.82 -0.82 -45.90
CA GLY A 1 52.37 0.55 -46.01
C GLY A 1 51.70 1.39 -44.95
N ASN A 2 52.42 1.95 -43.98
CA ASN A 2 53.12 3.26 -44.05
C ASN A 2 52.16 4.39 -44.40
N GLY A 3 51.99 5.49 -43.64
CA GLY A 3 52.65 6.03 -42.44
C GLY A 3 51.71 7.08 -41.79
N SER A 4 51.77 7.35 -40.48
CA SER A 4 52.74 8.18 -39.72
C SER A 4 52.65 9.71 -39.95
N LYS A 5 52.20 10.44 -38.93
CA LYS A 5 52.84 11.61 -38.23
C LYS A 5 51.88 12.10 -37.11
N LYS A 6 52.21 12.08 -35.79
CA LYS A 6 53.14 12.94 -34.99
C LYS A 6 52.87 14.44 -35.21
N GLU A 7 52.85 15.36 -34.25
CA GLU A 7 53.17 15.48 -32.82
C GLU A 7 52.76 16.94 -32.44
N GLY A 8 52.62 17.32 -31.17
CA GLY A 8 52.66 18.76 -30.81
C GLY A 8 51.95 19.19 -29.53
N SER A 9 52.72 19.32 -28.46
CA SER A 9 52.38 19.78 -27.11
C SER A 9 52.45 21.31 -26.95
N HIS A 10 51.62 21.87 -26.07
CA HIS A 10 51.83 23.00 -25.12
C HIS A 10 50.44 23.53 -24.71
N GLY A 11 50.03 23.78 -23.46
CA GLY A 11 50.77 23.95 -22.20
C GLY A 11 50.75 25.41 -21.77
N THR A 12 49.79 25.85 -20.93
CA THR A 12 49.97 26.98 -20.00
C THR A 12 49.12 26.83 -18.75
N LYS A 13 49.83 26.63 -17.63
CA LYS A 13 49.42 26.91 -16.25
C LYS A 13 49.23 28.42 -16.06
N SER A 14 48.34 28.80 -15.14
CA SER A 14 48.45 30.08 -14.44
C SER A 14 48.30 29.85 -12.93
N SER A 15 49.39 30.14 -12.21
CA SER A 15 49.53 30.17 -10.77
C SER A 15 50.14 31.53 -10.37
N SER A 16 49.63 32.17 -9.30
CA SER A 16 50.37 33.02 -8.33
C SER A 16 49.35 33.79 -7.46
N THR A 17 49.22 33.56 -6.14
CA THR A 17 50.03 34.12 -5.00
C THR A 17 49.98 35.67 -4.92
N SER A 18 49.85 36.41 -3.82
CA SER A 18 50.14 36.23 -2.37
C SER A 18 49.60 37.47 -1.59
N LYS A 19 49.34 37.37 -0.27
CA LYS A 19 50.10 38.09 0.78
C LYS A 19 49.53 37.95 2.20
N HIS A 20 50.47 37.61 3.10
CA HIS A 20 50.47 37.65 4.56
C HIS A 20 49.92 38.94 5.19
N ARG A 21 49.40 38.81 6.43
CA ARG A 21 50.00 39.46 7.61
C ARG A 21 49.61 38.75 8.92
N LYS A 22 50.65 38.42 9.69
CA LYS A 22 50.68 37.93 11.08
C LYS A 22 50.91 39.15 11.99
N GLY A 23 50.37 39.13 13.21
CA GLY A 23 50.70 40.10 14.26
C GLY A 23 49.98 39.79 15.58
N GLU A 24 50.73 39.31 16.55
CA GLU A 24 50.36 39.02 17.94
C GLU A 24 50.27 40.30 18.81
N ASP A 25 49.61 40.18 19.96
CA ASP A 25 50.15 40.45 21.32
C ASP A 25 49.38 41.44 22.23
N LYS A 26 49.22 41.01 23.50
CA LYS A 26 48.96 41.71 24.79
C LYS A 26 47.77 42.71 24.88
N GLY A 27 46.97 42.77 25.95
CA GLY A 27 47.11 42.31 27.34
C GLY A 27 46.49 43.36 28.29
N ARG A 28 46.06 42.92 29.49
CA ARG A 28 45.62 43.66 30.70
C ARG A 28 44.14 44.11 30.75
N THR A 29 43.27 43.58 31.62
CA THR A 29 43.14 43.62 33.11
C THR A 29 42.76 44.97 33.73
N ARG A 30 41.49 45.04 34.16
CA ARG A 30 41.01 45.14 35.56
C ARG A 30 40.55 46.51 36.12
N ASP A 31 39.45 46.39 36.88
CA ASP A 31 38.80 47.27 37.88
C ASP A 31 38.16 48.57 37.37
N GLY A 32 36.94 48.95 37.75
CA GLY A 32 36.00 48.43 38.74
C GLY A 32 35.21 49.62 39.32
N LYS A 33 33.90 49.48 39.54
CA LYS A 33 33.20 49.92 40.76
C LYS A 33 31.69 49.70 40.66
N ALA A 34 31.18 49.17 41.77
CA ALA A 34 29.79 48.95 42.10
C ALA A 34 29.00 50.26 42.22
N ASP A 35 27.69 50.15 42.06
CA ASP A 35 26.77 50.65 43.08
C ASP A 35 25.48 49.82 43.08
N GLU A 36 25.11 49.44 44.29
CA GLU A 36 23.99 48.59 44.67
C GLU A 36 22.87 49.50 45.21
N LYS A 37 21.62 49.33 44.75
CA LYS A 37 20.44 49.72 45.53
C LYS A 37 19.21 48.90 45.17
N VAL A 38 18.82 48.10 46.16
CA VAL A 38 17.60 47.29 46.29
C VAL A 38 16.37 48.19 46.50
N SER A 39 15.21 47.88 45.88
CA SER A 39 13.95 47.56 46.60
C SER A 39 12.73 47.31 45.68
N ASN A 40 12.26 46.06 45.78
CA ASN A 40 10.87 45.56 45.88
C ASN A 40 9.91 45.43 44.68
N ASN A 41 9.65 44.15 44.37
CA ASN A 41 8.38 43.45 44.09
C ASN A 41 7.40 44.01 43.04
N GLN A 42 7.25 43.24 41.95
CA GLN A 42 5.94 42.71 41.57
C GLN A 42 6.04 41.43 40.72
N LEU A 43 5.07 40.56 40.97
CA LEU A 43 4.90 39.18 40.52
C LEU A 43 4.74 39.06 38.99
N ALA A 44 5.45 38.12 38.37
CA ALA A 44 5.01 37.41 37.17
C ALA A 44 5.90 36.18 36.94
N VAL A 45 5.59 35.08 37.63
CA VAL A 45 6.11 33.75 37.30
C VAL A 45 5.40 33.31 36.00
N PRO A 46 6.10 32.93 34.92
CA PRO A 46 5.45 32.28 33.79
C PRO A 46 4.91 30.93 34.29
N PRO A 47 3.67 30.54 33.97
CA PRO A 47 3.13 29.30 34.49
C PRO A 47 3.94 28.12 33.92
N LEU A 48 4.65 27.42 34.81
CA LEU A 48 5.06 26.05 34.60
C LEU A 48 3.78 25.21 34.53
N SER A 49 3.26 25.03 33.33
CA SER A 49 2.23 24.04 33.06
C SER A 49 2.85 22.65 33.24
N MET A 50 2.66 22.09 34.43
CA MET A 50 2.60 20.64 34.59
C MET A 50 1.37 20.15 33.82
N GLU A 51 1.61 19.59 32.64
CA GLU A 51 0.69 18.65 32.01
C GLU A 51 1.52 17.42 31.64
N GLY A 52 1.23 16.30 32.31
CA GLY A 52 1.97 15.06 32.16
C GLY A 52 1.95 14.55 30.72
N SER A 53 3.12 14.09 30.29
CA SER A 53 3.33 13.10 29.22
C SER A 53 2.60 13.35 27.89
N LYS A 54 2.97 14.41 27.18
CA LYS A 54 2.78 14.46 25.72
C LYS A 54 4.07 13.94 25.08
N SER A 55 4.09 12.68 24.67
CA SER A 55 5.11 12.15 23.76
C SER A 55 5.03 12.94 22.46
N GLN A 56 5.72 14.07 22.39
CA GLN A 56 5.65 15.00 21.25
C GLN A 56 6.65 14.51 20.19
N ARG A 57 6.41 13.32 19.65
CA ARG A 57 7.23 12.76 18.56
C ARG A 57 7.23 13.74 17.39
N ALA A 58 8.42 14.00 16.85
CA ALA A 58 8.59 14.98 15.78
C ALA A 58 7.72 14.61 14.56
N LYS A 59 6.92 15.57 14.08
CA LYS A 59 6.10 15.44 12.87
C LYS A 59 6.91 15.95 11.67
N LEU A 60 6.93 15.19 10.59
CA LEU A 60 7.55 15.59 9.33
C LEU A 60 6.79 16.74 8.70
N ALA A 61 7.53 17.74 8.21
CA ALA A 61 7.00 18.74 7.30
C ALA A 61 6.96 18.15 5.88
N PHE A 62 5.77 18.12 5.28
CA PHE A 62 5.61 17.68 3.89
C PHE A 62 5.49 18.91 3.00
N GLU A 63 6.36 19.03 2.00
CA GLU A 63 6.17 20.00 0.93
C GLU A 63 5.08 19.51 -0.03
N ASP A 64 4.19 20.42 -0.45
CA ASP A 64 3.17 20.15 -1.48
C ASP A 64 3.75 20.16 -2.91
N ARG A 65 5.08 20.09 -3.06
CA ARG A 65 5.72 20.06 -4.37
C ARG A 65 5.45 18.73 -5.05
N VAL A 66 4.64 18.78 -6.11
CA VAL A 66 4.37 17.62 -6.97
C VAL A 66 5.52 17.46 -7.96
N CYS A 67 6.31 16.40 -7.80
CA CYS A 67 7.36 16.04 -8.76
C CYS A 67 6.79 15.20 -9.93
N SER A 68 7.58 15.04 -11.00
CA SER A 68 7.21 14.17 -12.12
C SER A 68 7.27 12.69 -11.74
N ALA A 69 6.58 11.83 -12.49
CA ALA A 69 6.61 10.38 -12.28
C ALA A 69 8.04 9.82 -12.42
N ASP A 70 8.83 10.33 -13.36
CA ASP A 70 10.22 9.92 -13.56
C ASP A 70 11.12 10.25 -12.36
N HIS A 71 10.92 11.41 -11.71
CA HIS A 71 11.65 11.77 -10.51
C HIS A 71 11.40 10.75 -9.38
N TYR A 72 10.14 10.49 -9.06
CA TYR A 72 9.78 9.51 -8.03
C TYR A 72 10.25 8.09 -8.39
N LEU A 73 10.23 7.72 -9.67
CA LEU A 73 10.73 6.43 -10.13
C LEU A 73 12.23 6.28 -9.88
N GLN A 74 13.02 7.32 -10.15
CA GLN A 74 14.46 7.32 -9.89
C GLN A 74 14.76 7.25 -8.39
N GLU A 75 14.03 8.02 -7.58
CA GLU A 75 14.15 8.00 -6.12
C GLU A 75 13.81 6.61 -5.55
N ALA A 76 12.70 6.02 -5.98
CA ALA A 76 12.29 4.68 -5.57
C ALA A 76 13.32 3.61 -5.91
N LYS A 77 13.88 3.65 -7.13
CA LYS A 77 14.95 2.73 -7.56
C LYS A 77 16.22 2.91 -6.73
N LYS A 78 16.62 4.15 -6.43
CA LYS A 78 17.77 4.44 -5.57
C LYS A 78 17.58 3.86 -4.17
N LEU A 79 16.41 4.08 -3.56
CA LEU A 79 16.08 3.55 -2.24
C LEU A 79 16.04 2.02 -2.23
N LYS A 80 15.44 1.41 -3.26
CA LYS A 80 15.40 -0.05 -3.41
C LYS A 80 16.83 -0.63 -3.52
N HIS A 81 17.68 -0.04 -4.36
CA HIS A 81 19.05 -0.52 -4.52
C HIS A 81 19.87 -0.35 -3.23
N ASN A 82 19.68 0.76 -2.51
CA ASN A 82 20.28 0.95 -1.19
C ASN A 82 19.86 -0.17 -0.23
N ALA A 83 18.56 -0.52 -0.20
CA ALA A 83 18.06 -1.64 0.60
C ALA A 83 18.70 -2.98 0.20
N ASP A 84 18.92 -3.23 -1.09
CA ASP A 84 19.56 -4.47 -1.58
C ASP A 84 20.95 -4.67 -0.95
N THR A 85 21.70 -3.59 -0.69
CA THR A 85 23.04 -3.63 -0.08
C THR A 85 23.05 -3.89 1.43
N LEU A 86 21.90 -3.74 2.10
CA LEU A 86 21.80 -3.90 3.54
C LEU A 86 21.75 -5.37 3.96
N LEU A 87 22.44 -5.67 5.07
CA LEU A 87 22.52 -7.00 5.68
C LEU A 87 21.47 -7.19 6.78
N ASP A 88 21.27 -6.18 7.63
CA ASP A 88 20.25 -6.24 8.67
C ASP A 88 18.86 -6.28 8.03
N ARG A 89 18.08 -7.31 8.39
CA ARG A 89 16.78 -7.57 7.76
C ARG A 89 15.74 -6.51 8.12
N PHE A 90 15.79 -5.93 9.32
CA PHE A 90 14.84 -4.91 9.75
C PHE A 90 15.13 -3.59 9.03
N VAL A 91 16.37 -3.11 9.07
CA VAL A 91 16.79 -1.88 8.37
C VAL A 91 16.56 -2.02 6.86
N LYS A 92 16.85 -3.20 6.29
CA LYS A 92 16.51 -3.54 4.91
C LYS A 92 15.02 -3.41 4.61
N ALA A 93 14.16 -3.94 5.48
CA ALA A 93 12.71 -3.86 5.30
C ALA A 93 12.20 -2.41 5.43
N VAL A 94 12.74 -1.62 6.35
CA VAL A 94 12.46 -0.17 6.48
C VAL A 94 12.82 0.58 5.20
N CYS A 95 14.01 0.37 4.64
CA CYS A 95 14.44 1.01 3.40
C CYS A 95 13.64 0.55 2.16
N TYR A 96 13.24 -0.73 2.10
CA TYR A 96 12.31 -1.16 1.05
C TYR A 96 10.95 -0.49 1.19
N LEU A 97 10.46 -0.25 2.41
CA LEU A 97 9.19 0.47 2.58
C LEU A 97 9.31 1.94 2.16
N ASP A 98 10.46 2.61 2.35
CA ASP A 98 10.69 3.94 1.74
C ASP A 98 10.61 3.89 0.21
N ALA A 99 11.22 2.86 -0.39
CA ALA A 99 11.18 2.66 -1.83
C ALA A 99 9.74 2.43 -2.30
N VAL A 100 8.97 1.60 -1.59
CA VAL A 100 7.54 1.36 -1.82
C VAL A 100 6.78 2.68 -1.80
N VAL A 101 6.94 3.50 -0.78
CA VAL A 101 6.27 4.80 -0.68
C VAL A 101 6.58 5.68 -1.90
N SER A 102 7.83 5.69 -2.35
CA SER A 102 8.25 6.47 -3.53
C SER A 102 7.67 5.88 -4.84
N PHE A 103 7.53 4.56 -4.95
CA PHE A 103 6.80 3.93 -6.06
C PHE A 103 5.30 4.27 -6.04
N ILE A 104 4.68 4.38 -4.87
CA ILE A 104 3.28 4.84 -4.73
C ILE A 104 3.15 6.28 -5.21
N GLU A 105 4.09 7.17 -4.85
CA GLU A 105 4.11 8.54 -5.36
C GLU A 105 4.29 8.59 -6.88
N CYS A 106 5.15 7.73 -7.44
CA CYS A 106 5.30 7.58 -8.89
C CYS A 106 3.98 7.18 -9.55
N GLY A 107 3.29 6.15 -9.03
CA GLY A 107 1.97 5.75 -9.52
C GLY A 107 0.93 6.87 -9.40
N ASN A 108 0.93 7.62 -8.30
CA ASN A 108 0.02 8.73 -8.06
C ASN A 108 0.31 9.91 -9.00
N ALA A 109 1.57 10.15 -9.37
CA ALA A 109 1.95 11.13 -10.36
C ALA A 109 1.46 10.72 -11.76
N LEU A 110 1.60 9.44 -12.13
CA LEU A 110 1.07 8.89 -13.38
C LEU A 110 -0.47 9.04 -13.49
N GLU A 111 -1.18 8.91 -12.36
CA GLU A 111 -2.63 9.14 -12.33
C GLU A 111 -3.04 10.59 -12.60
N LYS A 112 -2.19 11.54 -12.21
CA LYS A 112 -2.46 12.98 -12.33
C LYS A 112 -1.95 13.56 -13.66
N SER A 113 -0.95 12.94 -14.27
CA SER A 113 -0.38 13.39 -15.53
C SER A 113 -1.30 13.04 -16.70
N ALA A 114 -2.13 13.98 -17.14
CA ALA A 114 -2.97 13.82 -18.33
C ALA A 114 -2.18 13.63 -19.64
N GLN A 115 -0.89 14.01 -19.65
CA GLN A 115 0.00 13.94 -20.83
C GLN A 115 0.75 12.61 -20.97
N GLU A 116 0.91 11.83 -19.90
CA GLU A 116 1.62 10.55 -19.97
C GLU A 116 0.61 9.42 -20.19
N ALA A 117 0.58 8.84 -21.39
CA ALA A 117 -0.29 7.71 -21.75
C ALA A 117 -0.01 6.40 -20.99
N LYS A 118 0.81 6.44 -19.93
CA LYS A 118 1.24 5.27 -19.17
C LYS A 118 0.22 4.96 -18.07
N SER A 119 -0.28 3.73 -18.06
CA SER A 119 -1.19 3.29 -17.01
C SER A 119 -0.44 3.20 -15.66
N PRO A 120 -1.03 3.68 -14.55
CA PRO A 120 -0.50 3.48 -13.19
C PRO A 120 -0.66 2.04 -12.69
N PHE A 121 -1.47 1.22 -13.37
CA PHE A 121 -1.85 -0.11 -12.90
C PHE A 121 -0.65 -1.06 -12.72
N PRO A 122 0.29 -1.20 -13.69
CA PRO A 122 1.48 -2.04 -13.51
C PRO A 122 2.36 -1.55 -12.36
N MET A 123 2.52 -0.23 -12.22
CA MET A 123 3.31 0.38 -11.13
C MET A 123 2.80 -0.05 -9.76
N TYR A 124 1.49 0.07 -9.52
CA TYR A 124 0.89 -0.37 -8.26
C TYR A 124 0.94 -1.89 -8.06
N ALA A 125 0.72 -2.67 -9.12
CA ALA A 125 0.77 -4.13 -9.03
C ALA A 125 2.18 -4.65 -8.67
N GLU A 126 3.22 -4.12 -9.31
CA GLU A 126 4.61 -4.46 -8.98
C GLU A 126 4.99 -3.99 -7.57
N THR A 127 4.48 -2.83 -7.15
CA THR A 127 4.70 -2.31 -5.78
C THR A 127 4.08 -3.23 -4.73
N VAL A 128 2.90 -3.80 -4.98
CA VAL A 128 2.28 -4.80 -4.09
C VAL A 128 3.18 -6.04 -3.93
N GLU A 129 3.80 -6.52 -5.00
CA GLU A 129 4.74 -7.65 -4.92
C GLU A 129 6.01 -7.29 -4.14
N LEU A 130 6.51 -6.06 -4.28
CA LEU A 130 7.62 -5.58 -3.45
C LEU A 130 7.22 -5.55 -1.96
N ILE A 131 6.00 -5.10 -1.62
CA ILE A 131 5.52 -5.12 -0.23
C ILE A 131 5.48 -6.55 0.32
N LYS A 132 4.97 -7.52 -0.46
CA LYS A 132 4.97 -8.94 -0.07
C LYS A 132 6.38 -9.45 0.20
N TYR A 133 7.35 -9.06 -0.62
CA TYR A 133 8.75 -9.39 -0.39
C TYR A 133 9.28 -8.75 0.90
N THR A 134 9.05 -7.45 1.12
CA THR A 134 9.45 -6.73 2.33
C THR A 134 8.94 -7.40 3.60
N MET A 135 7.66 -7.79 3.63
CA MET A 135 7.05 -8.48 4.78
C MET A 135 7.63 -9.88 5.04
N LYS A 136 8.22 -10.53 4.04
CA LYS A 136 8.88 -11.83 4.21
C LYS A 136 10.27 -11.72 4.85
N LEU A 137 10.92 -10.55 4.77
CA LEU A 137 12.24 -10.34 5.38
C LEU A 137 12.17 -10.41 6.91
N LYS A 138 11.09 -9.85 7.48
CA LYS A 138 10.79 -9.86 8.91
C LYS A 138 9.33 -10.27 9.11
N SER A 139 9.13 -11.54 9.44
CA SER A 139 7.81 -12.08 9.74
C SER A 139 7.33 -11.55 11.09
N TYR A 140 6.27 -10.75 11.08
CA TYR A 140 5.61 -10.25 12.28
C TYR A 140 4.87 -11.34 13.08
N MET A 141 4.72 -12.54 12.50
CA MET A 141 4.14 -13.71 13.15
C MET A 141 5.20 -14.62 13.78
N ALA A 142 6.49 -14.28 13.67
CA ALA A 142 7.55 -15.03 14.34
C ALA A 142 7.44 -14.87 15.87
N PRO A 143 7.79 -15.90 16.65
CA PRO A 143 7.69 -15.84 18.12
C PRO A 143 8.62 -14.79 18.74
N ASP A 144 9.70 -14.42 18.04
CA ASP A 144 10.68 -13.39 18.41
C ASP A 144 10.38 -12.01 17.77
N ALA A 145 9.22 -11.85 17.11
CA ALA A 145 8.87 -10.59 16.46
C ALA A 145 8.74 -9.45 17.47
N THR A 146 9.53 -8.41 17.26
CA THR A 146 9.56 -7.22 18.11
C THR A 146 8.34 -6.33 17.87
N SER A 147 8.10 -5.37 18.77
CA SER A 147 7.09 -4.32 18.56
C SER A 147 7.36 -3.51 17.29
N ALA A 148 8.63 -3.26 16.95
CA ALA A 148 9.04 -2.57 15.74
C ALA A 148 8.70 -3.39 14.47
N ASP A 149 8.92 -4.71 14.49
CA ASP A 149 8.53 -5.60 13.39
C ASP A 149 7.02 -5.55 13.14
N LYS A 150 6.21 -5.62 14.21
CA LYS A 150 4.74 -5.54 14.11
C LYS A 150 4.28 -4.19 13.57
N ARG A 151 4.84 -3.09 14.05
CA ARG A 151 4.52 -1.73 13.56
C ARG A 151 4.88 -1.58 12.08
N LEU A 152 6.06 -2.05 11.66
CA LEU A 152 6.46 -2.04 10.26
C LEU A 152 5.50 -2.87 9.39
N ALA A 153 5.07 -4.04 9.88
CA ALA A 153 4.12 -4.89 9.19
C ALA A 153 2.75 -4.23 9.03
N VAL A 154 2.22 -3.54 10.05
CA VAL A 154 0.97 -2.77 9.92
C VAL A 154 1.10 -1.71 8.83
N LEU A 155 2.20 -0.94 8.79
CA LEU A 155 2.43 0.05 7.73
C LEU A 155 2.44 -0.60 6.34
N CYS A 156 3.10 -1.76 6.19
CA CYS A 156 3.09 -2.54 4.96
C CYS A 156 1.67 -3.00 4.56
N LEU A 157 0.90 -3.53 5.52
CA LEU A 157 -0.47 -4.00 5.29
C LEU A 157 -1.39 -2.85 4.87
N ARG A 158 -1.27 -1.66 5.50
CA ARG A 158 -2.04 -0.47 5.10
C ARG A 158 -1.71 -0.04 3.67
N CYS A 159 -0.43 -0.02 3.30
CA CYS A 159 -0.01 0.24 1.92
C CYS A 159 -0.58 -0.80 0.95
N GLN A 160 -0.43 -2.08 1.27
CA GLN A 160 -0.85 -3.19 0.41
C GLN A 160 -2.36 -3.19 0.19
N SER A 161 -3.15 -3.02 1.26
CA SER A 161 -4.61 -2.98 1.19
C SER A 161 -5.11 -1.83 0.31
N LEU A 162 -4.62 -0.61 0.55
CA LEU A 162 -5.07 0.57 -0.22
C LEU A 162 -4.59 0.52 -1.68
N LEU A 163 -3.44 -0.09 -1.96
CA LEU A 163 -3.01 -0.36 -3.34
C LEU A 163 -3.92 -1.37 -4.03
N TYR A 164 -4.28 -2.47 -3.37
CA TYR A 164 -5.27 -3.41 -3.92
C TYR A 164 -6.61 -2.74 -4.18
N LEU A 165 -7.07 -1.89 -3.26
CA LEU A 165 -8.29 -1.11 -3.47
C LEU A 165 -8.15 -0.16 -4.66
N ARG A 166 -6.98 0.47 -4.85
CA ARG A 166 -6.72 1.36 -5.99
C ARG A 166 -6.71 0.59 -7.30
N LEU A 167 -6.07 -0.59 -7.35
CA LEU A 167 -6.09 -1.49 -8.52
C LEU A 167 -7.53 -1.88 -8.90
N PHE A 168 -8.37 -2.19 -7.92
CA PHE A 168 -9.80 -2.40 -8.14
C PHE A 168 -10.49 -1.16 -8.71
N LYS A 169 -10.31 0.02 -8.07
CA LYS A 169 -10.94 1.28 -8.49
C LYS A 169 -10.59 1.67 -9.93
N LEU A 170 -9.34 1.45 -10.36
CA LEU A 170 -8.87 1.69 -11.73
C LEU A 170 -9.58 0.85 -12.80
N ARG A 171 -10.19 -0.28 -12.43
CA ARG A 171 -10.88 -1.20 -13.35
C ARG A 171 -12.36 -1.42 -12.99
N LYS A 172 -12.88 -0.69 -12.01
CA LYS A 172 -14.24 -0.87 -11.44
C LYS A 172 -15.33 -0.79 -12.50
N ASP A 173 -15.25 0.20 -13.41
CA ASP A 173 -16.27 0.38 -14.44
C ASP A 173 -16.32 -0.79 -15.43
N SER A 174 -15.17 -1.41 -15.71
CA SER A 174 -15.10 -2.61 -16.53
C SER A 174 -15.72 -3.80 -15.80
N ALA A 175 -15.44 -3.97 -14.50
CA ALA A 175 -16.04 -5.02 -13.69
C ALA A 175 -17.57 -4.91 -13.60
N LEU A 176 -18.11 -3.69 -13.48
CA LEU A 176 -19.56 -3.47 -13.49
C LEU A 176 -20.20 -3.84 -14.83
N LYS A 177 -19.55 -3.53 -15.95
CA LYS A 177 -20.01 -3.97 -17.28
C LYS A 177 -19.98 -5.49 -17.41
N TYR A 178 -18.88 -6.13 -16.99
CA TYR A 178 -18.76 -7.59 -17.01
C TYR A 178 -19.82 -8.26 -16.14
N SER A 179 -20.05 -7.76 -14.92
CA SER A 179 -21.08 -8.27 -14.01
C SER A 179 -22.46 -8.31 -14.67
N LYS A 180 -22.87 -7.22 -15.32
CA LYS A 180 -24.17 -7.13 -16.01
C LYS A 180 -24.29 -8.18 -17.12
N THR A 181 -23.32 -8.23 -18.04
CA THR A 181 -23.33 -9.16 -19.18
C THR A 181 -23.24 -10.62 -18.72
N LEU A 182 -22.39 -10.92 -17.74
CA LEU A 182 -22.24 -12.27 -17.19
C LEU A 182 -23.53 -12.75 -16.52
N THR A 183 -24.17 -11.88 -15.73
CA THR A 183 -25.42 -12.22 -15.03
C THR A 183 -26.57 -12.49 -16.01
N GLU A 184 -26.70 -11.64 -17.04
CA GLU A 184 -27.67 -11.84 -18.11
C GLU A 184 -27.42 -13.15 -18.86
N HIS A 185 -26.17 -13.41 -19.26
CA HIS A 185 -25.83 -14.62 -19.99
C HIS A 185 -26.06 -15.89 -19.16
N LEU A 186 -25.68 -15.90 -17.88
CA LEU A 186 -25.88 -17.05 -16.99
C LEU A 186 -27.38 -17.32 -16.77
N LYS A 187 -28.19 -16.28 -16.59
CA LYS A 187 -29.65 -16.40 -16.45
C LYS A 187 -30.27 -17.00 -17.73
N ASN A 188 -29.90 -16.47 -18.89
CA ASN A 188 -30.41 -16.95 -20.18
C ASN A 188 -29.94 -18.38 -20.48
N SER A 189 -28.70 -18.73 -20.11
CA SER A 189 -28.15 -20.08 -20.31
C SER A 189 -28.88 -21.11 -19.46
N LEU A 190 -29.13 -20.82 -18.17
CA LEU A 190 -29.85 -21.72 -17.27
C LEU A 190 -31.28 -21.99 -17.76
N SER A 191 -31.97 -20.97 -18.26
CA SER A 191 -33.31 -21.10 -18.86
C SER A 191 -33.32 -21.88 -20.19
N ASN A 192 -32.25 -21.84 -20.98
CA ASN A 192 -32.14 -22.59 -22.24
C ASN A 192 -31.63 -24.03 -22.06
N THR A 193 -30.85 -24.31 -21.00
CA THR A 193 -30.29 -25.66 -20.75
C THR A 193 -31.23 -26.60 -20.01
N GLN A 194 -32.26 -26.08 -19.33
CA GLN A 194 -33.40 -26.90 -18.89
C GLN A 194 -34.42 -26.94 -20.03
N ALA A 195 -34.63 -28.12 -20.62
CA ALA A 195 -35.81 -28.34 -21.45
C ALA A 195 -37.05 -27.94 -20.63
N PRO A 196 -38.00 -27.15 -21.17
CA PRO A 196 -39.23 -26.84 -20.44
C PRO A 196 -39.94 -28.15 -20.17
N SER A 197 -39.96 -28.62 -18.92
CA SER A 197 -40.74 -29.79 -18.54
C SER A 197 -42.22 -29.45 -18.73
N PRO A 198 -42.94 -30.12 -19.65
CA PRO A 198 -44.35 -29.85 -19.85
C PRO A 198 -45.13 -30.47 -18.68
N GLY A 199 -45.53 -29.64 -17.72
CA GLY A 199 -46.46 -30.06 -16.67
C GLY A 199 -46.08 -29.57 -15.28
N MET A 200 -46.32 -28.29 -15.00
CA MET A 200 -46.88 -27.78 -13.73
C MET A 200 -46.86 -26.24 -13.79
N GLY A 201 -47.88 -25.66 -14.43
CA GLY A 201 -48.03 -24.22 -14.63
C GLY A 201 -49.49 -23.78 -14.61
N ASN A 202 -50.12 -23.92 -13.43
CA ASN A 202 -51.27 -23.19 -12.88
C ASN A 202 -52.64 -23.07 -13.62
N LYS A 203 -53.68 -23.47 -12.85
CA LYS A 203 -55.09 -23.01 -12.80
C LYS A 203 -56.08 -23.42 -13.92
N ALA A 204 -56.92 -24.41 -13.62
CA ALA A 204 -58.33 -24.46 -14.01
C ALA A 204 -59.14 -25.33 -13.02
N ALA A 205 -60.38 -24.92 -12.76
CA ALA A 205 -61.31 -25.50 -11.81
C ALA A 205 -61.86 -26.88 -12.23
N GLY A 206 -62.30 -27.70 -11.26
CA GLY A 206 -63.21 -28.83 -11.48
C GLY A 206 -62.75 -30.18 -10.92
N MET A 207 -63.47 -30.66 -9.89
CA MET A 207 -63.59 -32.01 -9.30
C MET A 207 -63.31 -33.26 -10.19
N PRO A 208 -63.31 -34.50 -9.62
CA PRO A 208 -62.77 -34.99 -8.34
C PRO A 208 -61.86 -36.23 -8.54
N SER A 209 -61.20 -36.68 -7.47
CA SER A 209 -60.36 -37.88 -7.41
C SER A 209 -61.01 -39.17 -7.96
N PRO A 210 -60.19 -40.16 -8.34
CA PRO A 210 -60.48 -41.54 -7.98
C PRO A 210 -59.37 -42.15 -7.14
N VAL A 211 -59.85 -42.92 -6.16
CA VAL A 211 -59.15 -43.71 -5.17
C VAL A 211 -58.59 -45.01 -5.78
N SER A 212 -57.46 -45.44 -5.19
CA SER A 212 -56.95 -46.82 -5.05
C SER A 212 -55.89 -47.35 -6.04
N PRO A 213 -54.70 -47.75 -5.55
CA PRO A 213 -53.80 -48.69 -6.22
C PRO A 213 -54.17 -50.15 -5.86
N LYS A 214 -54.22 -51.01 -6.87
CA LYS A 214 -54.30 -52.48 -6.71
C LYS A 214 -52.91 -53.07 -6.92
N LEU A 215 -52.53 -54.01 -6.04
CA LEU A 215 -51.23 -54.66 -5.95
C LEU A 215 -50.99 -55.73 -7.04
N SER A 216 -49.70 -55.86 -7.42
CA SER A 216 -48.95 -57.06 -7.85
C SER A 216 -49.03 -57.54 -9.32
N PRO A 217 -48.12 -58.44 -9.78
CA PRO A 217 -46.64 -58.34 -9.79
C PRO A 217 -46.07 -58.70 -11.20
N GLY A 218 -44.89 -58.18 -11.58
CA GLY A 218 -44.32 -58.52 -12.89
C GLY A 218 -42.82 -58.25 -13.00
N THR A 219 -42.04 -59.32 -12.89
CA THR A 219 -40.59 -59.39 -13.09
C THR A 219 -40.21 -59.05 -14.52
N ALA A 220 -39.30 -58.08 -14.73
CA ALA A 220 -38.36 -58.09 -15.86
C ALA A 220 -37.23 -57.09 -15.58
N GLY A 221 -35.99 -57.57 -15.72
CA GLY A 221 -34.78 -56.81 -15.48
C GLY A 221 -34.70 -55.56 -16.35
N GLY A 222 -34.32 -54.46 -15.71
CA GLY A 222 -33.94 -53.22 -16.36
C GLY A 222 -32.82 -52.61 -15.54
N TYR A 223 -31.59 -52.86 -15.96
CA TYR A 223 -30.41 -52.10 -15.61
C TYR A 223 -30.64 -50.65 -16.05
N SER A 224 -31.32 -49.84 -15.25
CA SER A 224 -31.25 -48.39 -15.43
C SER A 224 -29.91 -47.95 -14.87
N THR A 225 -28.91 -48.02 -15.75
CA THR A 225 -27.66 -47.29 -15.70
C THR A 225 -27.90 -45.97 -14.97
N VAL A 226 -27.22 -45.77 -13.84
CA VAL A 226 -27.05 -44.44 -13.26
C VAL A 226 -26.42 -43.61 -14.36
N SER A 227 -27.24 -42.86 -15.11
CA SER A 227 -26.74 -41.85 -16.02
C SER A 227 -26.07 -40.83 -15.12
N ASN A 228 -24.74 -40.93 -15.01
CA ASN A 228 -23.90 -39.82 -14.64
C ASN A 228 -24.22 -38.71 -15.64
N THR A 229 -25.22 -37.89 -15.31
CA THR A 229 -25.45 -36.62 -15.97
C THR A 229 -24.29 -35.74 -15.56
N SER A 230 -23.18 -35.86 -16.29
CA SER A 230 -22.15 -34.83 -16.29
C SER A 230 -22.83 -33.57 -16.79
N SER A 231 -23.33 -32.75 -15.87
CA SER A 231 -23.97 -31.48 -16.12
C SER A 231 -22.91 -30.47 -16.57
N SER A 232 -22.44 -30.66 -17.80
CA SER A 232 -21.50 -29.76 -18.45
C SER A 232 -22.29 -28.64 -19.12
N VAL A 233 -21.92 -27.40 -18.82
CA VAL A 233 -22.48 -26.20 -19.44
C VAL A 233 -21.48 -25.66 -20.45
N THR A 234 -21.91 -25.49 -21.70
CA THR A 234 -21.08 -24.89 -22.74
C THR A 234 -21.20 -23.37 -22.66
N ILE A 235 -20.08 -22.66 -22.54
CA ILE A 235 -20.02 -21.21 -22.40
C ILE A 235 -19.21 -20.62 -23.56
N PRO A 236 -19.69 -19.55 -24.24
CA PRO A 236 -18.91 -18.87 -25.27
C PRO A 236 -17.57 -18.37 -24.75
N GLN A 237 -16.52 -18.47 -25.56
CA GLN A 237 -15.15 -18.09 -25.16
C GLN A 237 -15.06 -16.63 -24.66
N ARG A 238 -15.83 -15.71 -25.26
CA ARG A 238 -15.91 -14.31 -24.82
C ARG A 238 -16.42 -14.18 -23.39
N ILE A 239 -17.47 -14.94 -23.03
CA ILE A 239 -18.08 -14.94 -21.70
C ILE A 239 -17.08 -15.52 -20.68
N HIS A 240 -16.37 -16.58 -21.05
CA HIS A 240 -15.30 -17.13 -20.21
C HIS A 240 -14.18 -16.10 -19.93
N GLN A 241 -13.70 -15.39 -20.97
CA GLN A 241 -12.69 -14.34 -20.79
C GLN A 241 -13.19 -13.17 -19.93
N MET A 242 -14.46 -12.77 -20.10
CA MET A 242 -15.09 -11.75 -19.26
C MET A 242 -15.22 -12.21 -17.81
N ALA A 243 -15.57 -13.48 -17.57
CA ALA A 243 -15.63 -14.07 -16.25
C ALA A 243 -14.25 -14.09 -15.58
N ALA A 244 -13.21 -14.55 -16.28
CA ALA A 244 -11.84 -14.53 -15.79
C ALA A 244 -11.38 -13.11 -15.42
N SER A 245 -11.64 -12.13 -16.30
CA SER A 245 -11.30 -10.72 -16.06
C SER A 245 -12.09 -10.13 -14.89
N TYR A 246 -13.37 -10.48 -14.77
CA TYR A 246 -14.22 -10.05 -13.67
C TYR A 246 -13.70 -10.57 -12.33
N VAL A 247 -13.40 -11.87 -12.25
CA VAL A 247 -12.79 -12.50 -11.06
C VAL A 247 -11.48 -11.81 -10.71
N GLN A 248 -10.58 -11.60 -11.68
CA GLN A 248 -9.31 -10.93 -11.42
C GLN A 248 -9.48 -9.52 -10.84
N VAL A 249 -10.41 -8.73 -11.38
CA VAL A 249 -10.66 -7.37 -10.88
C VAL A 249 -11.29 -7.40 -9.48
N THR A 250 -12.29 -8.26 -9.24
CA THR A 250 -12.97 -8.34 -7.94
C THR A 250 -12.10 -8.96 -6.86
N SER A 251 -11.19 -9.88 -7.20
CA SER A 251 -10.19 -10.40 -6.27
C SER A 251 -9.33 -9.30 -5.65
N ASN A 252 -8.99 -8.24 -6.40
CA ASN A 252 -8.27 -7.10 -5.81
C ASN A 252 -9.05 -6.45 -4.67
N PHE A 253 -10.38 -6.31 -4.80
CA PHE A 253 -11.20 -5.76 -3.72
C PHE A 253 -11.26 -6.70 -2.51
N LEU A 254 -11.41 -8.01 -2.74
CA LEU A 254 -11.41 -9.01 -1.67
C LEU A 254 -10.09 -8.99 -0.89
N TYR A 255 -8.94 -8.97 -1.59
CA TYR A 255 -7.64 -8.83 -0.95
C TYR A 255 -7.51 -7.51 -0.19
N ALA A 256 -7.99 -6.40 -0.77
CA ALA A 256 -7.95 -5.11 -0.09
C ALA A 256 -8.66 -5.15 1.26
N THR A 257 -9.88 -5.70 1.31
CA THR A 257 -10.67 -5.82 2.54
C THR A 257 -10.00 -6.73 3.55
N GLU A 258 -9.61 -7.94 3.15
CA GLU A 258 -8.98 -8.91 4.05
C GLU A 258 -7.68 -8.37 4.67
N ILE A 259 -6.82 -7.75 3.85
CA ILE A 259 -5.55 -7.17 4.31
C ILE A 259 -5.80 -5.93 5.19
N TRP A 260 -6.85 -5.15 4.92
CA TRP A 260 -7.23 -4.03 5.78
C TRP A 260 -7.61 -4.50 7.18
N ASP A 261 -8.43 -5.55 7.26
CA ASP A 261 -8.87 -6.12 8.54
C ASP A 261 -7.69 -6.74 9.30
N GLN A 262 -6.75 -7.38 8.59
CA GLN A 262 -5.48 -7.85 9.18
C GLN A 262 -4.65 -6.69 9.74
N ALA A 263 -4.55 -5.56 9.02
CA ALA A 263 -3.85 -4.37 9.49
C ALA A 263 -4.50 -3.81 10.77
N GLU A 264 -5.83 -3.77 10.81
CA GLU A 264 -6.62 -3.29 11.95
C GLU A 264 -6.44 -4.18 13.18
N GLN A 265 -6.44 -5.49 12.98
CA GLN A 265 -6.25 -6.44 14.06
C GLN A 265 -4.84 -6.35 14.63
N LEU A 266 -3.81 -6.28 13.77
CA LEU A 266 -2.42 -6.16 14.22
C LEU A 266 -2.14 -4.79 14.86
N SER A 267 -2.79 -3.71 14.41
CA SER A 267 -2.61 -2.39 15.02
C SER A 267 -3.12 -2.32 16.46
N LYS A 268 -4.08 -3.16 16.86
CA LYS A 268 -4.55 -3.23 18.26
C LYS A 268 -3.46 -3.70 19.22
N GLU A 269 -2.52 -4.53 18.77
CA GLU A 269 -1.38 -4.95 19.58
C GLU A 269 -0.35 -3.82 19.79
N GLN A 270 -0.36 -2.81 18.91
CA GLN A 270 0.53 -1.65 18.93
C GLN A 270 -0.27 -0.34 19.03
N LYS A 271 -1.35 -0.37 19.83
CA LYS A 271 -2.39 0.66 19.85
C LYS A 271 -1.85 2.05 20.11
N ASP A 272 -0.96 2.21 21.08
CA ASP A 272 -0.46 3.54 21.47
C ASP A 272 0.31 4.21 20.33
N PHE A 273 1.13 3.45 19.60
CA PHE A 273 1.87 3.95 18.45
C PHE A 273 0.94 4.42 17.33
N PHE A 274 -0.06 3.60 16.97
CA PHE A 274 -0.97 3.94 15.87
C PHE A 274 -1.98 5.01 16.26
N MET A 275 -2.41 5.07 17.51
CA MET A 275 -3.27 6.14 18.03
C MET A 275 -2.53 7.50 17.99
N GLU A 276 -1.26 7.54 18.36
CA GLU A 276 -0.43 8.75 18.20
C GLU A 276 -0.26 9.13 16.73
N LEU A 277 -0.04 8.14 15.85
CA LEU A 277 0.15 8.37 14.42
C LEU A 277 -1.12 8.90 13.76
N ASP A 278 -2.28 8.32 14.11
CA ASP A 278 -3.60 8.75 13.67
C ASP A 278 -3.92 10.16 14.17
N LYS A 279 -3.53 10.50 15.40
CA LYS A 279 -3.68 11.86 15.93
C LYS A 279 -2.80 12.86 15.18
N ALA A 280 -1.59 12.46 14.77
CA ALA A 280 -0.65 13.33 14.09
C ALA A 280 -1.00 13.54 12.61
N MET A 281 -1.46 12.50 11.92
CA MET A 281 -1.63 12.47 10.46
C MET A 281 -3.10 12.43 10.00
N GLY A 282 -4.04 12.18 10.91
CA GLY A 282 -5.38 11.73 10.58
C GLY A 282 -5.39 10.21 10.33
N PRO A 283 -6.41 9.47 10.80
CA PRO A 283 -6.51 8.04 10.55
C PRO A 283 -6.71 7.76 9.07
N LEU A 284 -6.07 6.71 8.56
CA LEU A 284 -6.36 6.21 7.22
C LEU A 284 -7.74 5.55 7.20
N ILE A 285 -8.54 5.88 6.19
CA ILE A 285 -9.90 5.38 6.01
C ILE A 285 -9.94 4.58 4.71
N PHE A 286 -10.33 3.30 4.82
CA PHE A 286 -10.27 2.32 3.73
C PHE A 286 -10.75 2.86 2.37
N ASN A 287 -11.95 3.46 2.31
CA ASN A 287 -12.54 3.84 1.03
C ASN A 287 -12.27 5.30 0.60
N THR A 288 -11.86 6.18 1.50
CA THR A 288 -11.75 7.63 1.22
C THR A 288 -10.32 8.13 1.18
N SER A 289 -9.37 7.48 1.87
CA SER A 289 -7.98 7.92 1.86
C SER A 289 -7.36 7.84 0.46
N SER A 290 -6.69 8.92 0.09
CA SER A 290 -5.92 9.08 -1.13
C SER A 290 -4.53 8.44 -1.01
N MET A 291 -3.88 8.21 -2.15
CA MET A 291 -2.48 7.74 -2.18
C MET A 291 -1.54 8.74 -1.52
N THR A 292 -1.83 10.04 -1.59
CA THR A 292 -1.04 11.09 -0.93
C THR A 292 -1.13 10.98 0.61
N GLU A 293 -2.33 10.78 1.16
CA GLU A 293 -2.51 10.59 2.60
C GLU A 293 -1.81 9.32 3.10
N LEU A 294 -1.94 8.22 2.35
CA LEU A 294 -1.21 6.98 2.63
C LEU A 294 0.31 7.21 2.66
N VAL A 295 0.86 7.86 1.63
CA VAL A 295 2.30 8.17 1.55
C VAL A 295 2.76 8.97 2.77
N ARG A 296 2.04 10.03 3.14
CA ARG A 296 2.40 10.87 4.29
C ARG A 296 2.31 10.09 5.60
N TYR A 297 1.24 9.33 5.78
CA TYR A 297 1.03 8.49 6.96
C TYR A 297 2.17 7.47 7.12
N THR A 298 2.51 6.75 6.05
CA THR A 298 3.58 5.75 6.08
C THR A 298 4.96 6.37 6.29
N ARG A 299 5.27 7.52 5.66
CA ARG A 299 6.53 8.24 5.91
C ARG A 299 6.67 8.66 7.37
N GLN A 300 5.59 9.16 7.96
CA GLN A 300 5.59 9.55 9.36
C GLN A 300 5.81 8.35 10.28
N GLY A 301 5.11 7.24 10.03
CA GLY A 301 5.31 5.99 10.78
C GLY A 301 6.74 5.46 10.66
N LEU A 302 7.31 5.47 9.45
CA LEU A 302 8.70 5.09 9.22
C LEU A 302 9.69 6.00 9.94
N HIS A 303 9.46 7.31 9.96
CA HIS A 303 10.30 8.24 10.70
C HIS A 303 10.33 7.93 12.20
N TRP A 304 9.17 7.67 12.80
CA TRP A 304 9.11 7.28 14.21
C TRP A 304 9.74 5.92 14.48
N LEU A 305 9.59 4.96 13.56
CA LEU A 305 10.26 3.67 13.67
C LEU A 305 11.78 3.78 13.70
N ARG A 306 12.35 4.69 12.90
CA ARG A 306 13.81 4.93 12.92
C ARG A 306 14.27 5.55 14.24
N LEU A 307 13.53 6.51 14.76
CA LEU A 307 13.83 7.11 16.07
C LEU A 307 13.76 6.06 17.19
N ASP A 308 12.76 5.20 17.16
CA ASP A 308 12.61 4.13 18.14
C ASP A 308 13.70 3.04 17.99
N SER A 309 14.20 2.77 16.78
CA SER A 309 15.26 1.78 16.54
C SER A 309 16.66 2.30 16.86
N ASP A 310 16.91 3.60 16.65
CA ASP A 310 18.17 4.27 17.06
C ASP A 310 18.26 4.44 18.59
N LEU A 311 17.16 4.15 19.32
CA LEU A 311 17.07 4.08 20.79
C LEU A 311 17.26 2.65 21.34
N ILE A 312 17.56 1.66 20.49
CA ILE A 312 17.94 0.32 20.92
C ILE A 312 19.48 0.30 21.00
N PRO A 313 20.06 0.14 22.21
CA PRO A 313 21.50 0.26 22.45
C PRO A 313 22.35 -0.77 21.72
#